data_AF-A0A662HGP3-F1
#
_entry.id   AF-A0A662HGP3-F1
#
_cell.length_a   1.000
_cell.length_b   1.000
_cell.length_c   1.000
_cell.angle_alpha   90.00
_cell.angle_beta   90.00
_cell.angle_gamma   90.00
#
_symmetry.space_group_name_H-M   'P 1'
#
loop_
_entity.id
_entity.type
_entity.pdbx_description
1 polymer ?
#
loop_
_entity_poly.entity_id
_entity_poly.type
_entity_poly.pdbx_seq_one_letter_code
_entity_poly.pdbx_strand_id
1 'polypeptide(L)'
;MVKVVFLESVYRYPRLYELVRHMVDIALRYFPELEDEVIYVGLDRYHDGRADTLNNIVFFNPERPPSFVIVFHELMHLAVAALRRKGVRVPKSEQYVSIASIARMPPELFDEKCIPYVIDEIPENLERKIPELCRMALEYRKHRRDYVKFLKRIISGDRS
;
A
#
# COMPACT_ATOMS: atom_id res chain seq x y z
N MET A 1 -12.15 -15.24 -4.52
CA MET A 1 -11.58 -15.13 -3.15
C MET A 1 -10.08 -15.31 -3.28
N VAL A 2 -9.31 -14.30 -2.86
CA VAL A 2 -7.86 -14.32 -2.98
C VAL A 2 -7.28 -15.48 -2.18
N LYS A 3 -6.40 -16.27 -2.80
CA LYS A 3 -5.68 -17.34 -2.09
C LYS A 3 -4.36 -16.79 -1.56
N VAL A 4 -4.20 -16.78 -0.24
CA VAL A 4 -2.94 -16.37 0.41
C VAL A 4 -2.15 -17.60 0.84
N VAL A 5 -0.87 -17.67 0.46
CA VAL A 5 0.05 -18.77 0.80
C VAL A 5 1.25 -18.19 1.54
N PHE A 6 1.45 -18.62 2.78
CA PHE A 6 2.64 -18.24 3.55
C PHE A 6 3.79 -19.20 3.22
N LEU A 7 4.95 -18.64 2.86
CA LEU A 7 6.15 -19.44 2.62
C LEU A 7 6.66 -20.06 3.93
N GLU A 8 7.32 -21.22 3.82
CA GLU A 8 7.73 -22.02 4.99
C GLU A 8 8.53 -21.22 6.03
N SER A 9 9.37 -20.28 5.57
CA SER A 9 10.18 -19.43 6.43
C SER A 9 9.37 -18.55 7.37
N VAL A 10 8.14 -18.16 7.01
CA VAL A 10 7.28 -17.30 7.83
C VAL A 10 6.84 -18.01 9.10
N TYR A 11 6.62 -19.33 9.06
CA TYR A 11 6.20 -20.12 10.23
C TYR A 11 7.25 -20.18 11.34
N ARG A 12 8.51 -19.80 11.06
CA ARG A 12 9.55 -19.62 12.09
C ARG A 12 9.29 -18.43 13.00
N TYR A 13 8.33 -17.55 12.64
CA TYR A 13 7.97 -16.34 13.35
C TYR A 13 6.46 -16.32 13.63
N PRO A 14 5.94 -17.11 14.58
CA PRO A 14 4.50 -17.33 14.76
C PRO A 14 3.71 -16.06 15.10
N ARG A 15 4.29 -15.13 15.88
CA ARG A 15 3.65 -13.85 16.19
C ARG A 15 3.52 -12.96 14.95
N LEU A 16 4.57 -12.90 14.14
CA LEU A 16 4.55 -12.16 12.87
C LEU A 16 3.56 -12.80 11.91
N TYR A 17 3.55 -14.13 11.80
CA TYR A 17 2.61 -14.87 10.98
C TYR A 17 1.16 -14.47 11.29
N GLU A 18 0.75 -14.53 12.57
CA GLU A 18 -0.63 -14.17 12.93
C GLU A 18 -0.95 -12.70 12.63
N LEU A 19 -0.01 -11.79 12.92
CA LEU A 19 -0.16 -10.37 12.63
C LEU A 19 -0.33 -10.13 11.12
N VAL A 20 0.61 -10.61 10.31
CA VAL A 20 0.59 -10.41 8.85
C VAL A 20 -0.60 -11.10 8.22
N ARG A 21 -0.96 -12.32 8.67
CA ARG A 21 -2.17 -13.02 8.21
C ARG A 21 -3.42 -12.19 8.45
N HIS A 22 -3.56 -11.62 9.64
CA HIS A 22 -4.70 -10.77 9.96
C HIS A 22 -4.72 -9.49 9.10
N MET A 23 -3.58 -8.80 8.99
CA MET A 23 -3.49 -7.55 8.24
C MET A 23 -3.72 -7.75 6.74
N VAL A 24 -3.13 -8.79 6.15
CA VAL A 24 -3.31 -9.14 4.74
C VAL A 24 -4.77 -9.54 4.45
N ASP A 25 -5.42 -10.32 5.32
CA ASP A 25 -6.84 -10.68 5.16
C ASP A 25 -7.75 -9.44 5.15
N ILE A 26 -7.50 -8.48 6.05
CA ILE A 26 -8.24 -7.22 6.07
C ILE A 26 -7.94 -6.40 4.81
N ALA A 27 -6.66 -6.22 4.48
CA ALA A 27 -6.24 -5.35 3.39
C ALA A 27 -6.77 -5.84 2.05
N LEU A 28 -6.73 -7.15 1.77
CA LEU A 28 -7.15 -7.73 0.48
C LEU A 28 -8.61 -7.45 0.10
N ARG A 29 -9.48 -7.15 1.08
CA ARG A 29 -10.86 -6.73 0.83
C ARG A 29 -10.95 -5.42 0.02
N TYR A 30 -9.87 -4.65 -0.02
CA TYR A 30 -9.75 -3.38 -0.74
C TYR A 30 -8.96 -3.51 -2.06
N PHE A 31 -8.59 -4.74 -2.47
CA PHE A 31 -7.86 -5.01 -3.71
C PHE A 31 -8.62 -6.01 -4.61
N PRO A 32 -9.75 -5.60 -5.20
CA PRO A 32 -10.53 -6.46 -6.09
C PRO A 32 -9.74 -6.94 -7.32
N GLU A 33 -8.68 -6.23 -7.71
CA GLU A 33 -7.82 -6.63 -8.82
C GLU A 33 -7.07 -7.94 -8.57
N LEU A 34 -7.00 -8.37 -7.30
CA LEU A 34 -6.33 -9.58 -6.85
C LEU A 34 -7.29 -10.74 -6.57
N GLU A 35 -8.62 -10.58 -6.81
CA GLU A 35 -9.68 -11.48 -6.33
C GLU A 35 -9.55 -12.97 -6.72
N ASP A 36 -8.76 -13.27 -7.77
CA ASP A 36 -8.48 -14.63 -8.26
C ASP A 36 -6.97 -14.93 -8.36
N GLU A 37 -6.13 -14.09 -7.78
CA GLU A 37 -4.69 -14.28 -7.75
C GLU A 37 -4.29 -15.14 -6.55
N VAL A 38 -3.17 -15.87 -6.71
CA VAL A 38 -2.47 -16.47 -5.56
C VAL A 38 -1.40 -15.49 -5.12
N ILE A 39 -1.49 -15.06 -3.87
CA ILE A 39 -0.52 -14.15 -3.25
C ILE A 39 0.34 -14.95 -2.29
N TYR A 40 1.65 -14.86 -2.44
CA TYR A 40 2.60 -15.47 -1.53
C TYR A 40 3.08 -14.43 -0.52
N VAL A 41 3.30 -14.87 0.72
CA VAL A 41 3.86 -14.02 1.78
C VAL A 41 5.16 -14.63 2.26
N GLY A 42 6.24 -13.86 2.16
CA GLY A 42 7.59 -14.25 2.54
C GLY A 42 8.24 -13.28 3.54
N LEU A 43 9.52 -13.53 3.82
CA LEU A 43 10.33 -12.69 4.70
C LEU A 43 11.49 -12.05 3.95
N ASP A 44 11.79 -10.79 4.24
CA ASP A 44 13.00 -10.08 3.80
C ASP A 44 13.58 -9.28 4.97
N ARG A 45 14.84 -9.52 5.35
CA ARG A 45 15.47 -8.84 6.50
C ARG A 45 16.01 -7.44 6.17
N TYR A 46 16.12 -7.09 4.90
CA TYR A 46 16.79 -5.86 4.47
C TYR A 46 15.84 -4.66 4.35
N HIS A 47 14.55 -4.91 4.08
CA HIS A 47 13.54 -3.88 3.85
C HIS A 47 12.34 -4.13 4.77
N ASP A 48 11.62 -3.09 5.14
CA ASP A 48 10.42 -3.22 5.98
C ASP A 48 9.29 -3.92 5.22
N GLY A 49 9.15 -3.60 3.93
CA GLY A 49 8.26 -4.25 2.97
C GLY A 49 8.92 -4.31 1.58
N ARG A 50 8.55 -5.33 0.79
CA ARG A 50 8.92 -5.44 -0.63
C ARG A 50 7.95 -6.33 -1.40
N ALA A 51 7.64 -5.97 -2.64
CA ALA A 51 6.89 -6.81 -3.56
C ALA A 51 7.75 -7.40 -4.68
N ASP A 52 7.53 -8.69 -4.98
CA ASP A 52 7.89 -9.32 -6.25
C ASP A 52 6.61 -9.50 -7.09
N THR A 53 6.42 -8.57 -8.02
CA THR A 53 5.23 -8.50 -8.88
C THR A 53 5.17 -9.58 -9.96
N LEU A 54 6.28 -10.24 -10.29
CA LEU A 54 6.30 -11.33 -11.26
C LEU A 54 5.79 -12.62 -10.65
N ASN A 55 6.17 -12.87 -9.39
CA ASN A 55 5.82 -14.07 -8.65
C ASN A 55 4.63 -13.86 -7.68
N ASN A 56 4.02 -12.67 -7.68
CA ASN A 56 2.95 -12.26 -6.75
C ASN A 56 3.32 -12.49 -5.27
N ILE A 57 4.54 -12.11 -4.87
CA ILE A 57 5.03 -12.27 -3.50
C ILE A 57 5.10 -10.91 -2.83
N VAL A 58 4.64 -10.82 -1.58
CA VAL A 58 4.99 -9.72 -0.67
C VAL A 58 5.90 -10.23 0.44
N PHE A 59 6.93 -9.47 0.76
CA PHE A 59 7.91 -9.78 1.79
C PHE A 59 7.81 -8.75 2.90
N PHE A 60 7.91 -9.22 4.14
CA PHE A 60 7.93 -8.37 5.34
C PHE A 60 9.15 -8.67 6.19
N ASN A 61 9.63 -7.66 6.90
CA ASN A 61 10.75 -7.84 7.81
C ASN A 61 10.35 -8.64 9.06
N PRO A 62 11.01 -9.77 9.36
CA PRO A 62 10.66 -10.52 10.56
C PRO A 62 11.05 -9.85 11.87
N GLU A 63 11.95 -8.87 11.82
CA GLU A 63 12.45 -8.14 13.00
C GLU A 63 11.68 -6.84 13.25
N ARG A 64 10.82 -6.41 12.31
CA ARG A 64 10.05 -5.18 12.39
C ARG A 64 8.59 -5.46 12.03
N PRO A 65 7.66 -5.37 13.01
CA PRO A 65 6.24 -5.50 12.71
C PRO A 65 5.82 -4.50 11.62
N PRO A 66 5.14 -4.93 10.54
CA PRO A 66 4.69 -4.02 9.51
C PRO A 66 3.50 -3.19 10.01
N SER A 67 3.34 -2.00 9.43
CA SER A 67 2.14 -1.17 9.51
C SER A 67 1.13 -1.57 8.43
N PHE A 68 -0.13 -1.16 8.58
CA PHE A 68 -1.12 -1.29 7.52
C PHE A 68 -0.73 -0.47 6.30
N VAL A 69 -0.08 0.69 6.47
CA VAL A 69 0.45 1.48 5.34
C VAL A 69 1.42 0.64 4.49
N ILE A 70 2.37 -0.07 5.11
CA ILE A 70 3.31 -0.96 4.41
C ILE A 70 2.55 -2.11 3.72
N VAL A 71 1.65 -2.79 4.43
CA VAL A 71 0.88 -3.92 3.85
C VAL A 71 0.08 -3.47 2.62
N PHE A 72 -0.62 -2.34 2.71
CA PHE A 72 -1.37 -1.79 1.56
C PHE A 72 -0.45 -1.35 0.43
N HIS A 73 0.73 -0.78 0.72
CA HIS A 73 1.72 -0.39 -0.28
C HIS A 73 2.20 -1.59 -1.10
N GLU A 74 2.62 -2.67 -0.44
CA GLU A 74 3.10 -3.87 -1.13
C GLU A 74 2.00 -4.58 -1.92
N LEU A 75 0.77 -4.64 -1.38
CA LEU A 75 -0.37 -5.18 -2.13
C LEU A 75 -0.74 -4.31 -3.33
N MET A 76 -0.58 -2.99 -3.24
CA MET A 76 -0.79 -2.08 -4.36
C MET A 76 0.21 -2.32 -5.49
N HIS A 77 1.47 -2.65 -5.19
CA HIS A 77 2.42 -3.09 -6.23
C HIS A 77 1.88 -4.29 -7.02
N LEU A 78 1.35 -5.30 -6.33
CA LEU A 78 0.76 -6.47 -6.96
C LEU A 78 -0.48 -6.10 -7.79
N ALA A 79 -1.37 -5.26 -7.25
CA ALA A 79 -2.58 -4.82 -7.94
C ALA A 79 -2.26 -4.02 -9.22
N VAL A 80 -1.28 -3.11 -9.15
CA VAL A 80 -0.77 -2.38 -10.32
C VAL A 80 -0.23 -3.35 -11.36
N ALA A 81 0.53 -4.36 -10.96
CA ALA A 81 1.05 -5.37 -11.88
C ALA A 81 -0.09 -6.17 -12.53
N ALA A 82 -1.07 -6.63 -11.76
CA ALA A 82 -2.25 -7.35 -12.25
C ALA A 82 -3.04 -6.53 -13.29
N LEU A 83 -3.30 -5.24 -13.00
CA LEU A 83 -3.95 -4.32 -13.93
C LEU A 83 -3.16 -4.17 -15.24
N ARG A 84 -1.84 -4.03 -15.14
CA ARG A 84 -0.97 -3.87 -16.32
C ARG A 84 -0.90 -5.14 -17.16
N ARG A 85 -0.91 -6.33 -16.54
CA ARG A 85 -1.04 -7.62 -17.26
C ARG A 85 -2.33 -7.68 -18.08
N LYS A 86 -3.42 -7.07 -17.59
CA LYS A 86 -4.70 -6.91 -18.30
C LYS A 86 -4.72 -5.74 -19.31
N GLY A 87 -3.58 -5.10 -19.58
CA GLY A 87 -3.45 -4.01 -20.55
C GLY A 87 -3.85 -2.61 -20.02
N VAL A 88 -4.20 -2.49 -18.74
CA VAL A 88 -4.59 -1.19 -18.15
C VAL A 88 -3.35 -0.32 -17.92
N ARG A 89 -3.40 0.92 -18.41
CA ARG A 89 -2.28 1.88 -18.29
C ARG A 89 -2.32 2.62 -16.94
N VAL A 90 -1.79 1.97 -15.90
CA VAL A 90 -1.55 2.60 -14.57
C VAL A 90 -0.06 2.91 -14.35
N PRO A 91 0.28 4.01 -13.64
CA PRO A 91 1.67 4.28 -13.23
C PRO A 91 2.23 3.19 -12.34
N LYS A 92 3.56 3.11 -12.28
CA LYS A 92 4.31 2.17 -11.45
C LYS A 92 5.31 2.84 -10.49
N SER A 93 5.28 4.17 -10.41
CA SER A 93 6.18 4.92 -9.54
C SER A 93 5.77 4.72 -8.08
N GLU A 94 6.73 4.65 -7.16
CA GLU A 94 6.49 4.56 -5.71
C GLU A 94 5.46 5.57 -5.23
N GLN A 95 5.60 6.85 -5.62
CA GLN A 95 4.63 7.90 -5.25
C GLN A 95 3.19 7.60 -5.65
N TYR A 96 3.00 6.96 -6.81
CA TYR A 96 1.66 6.55 -7.24
C TYR A 96 1.16 5.39 -6.40
N VAL A 97 2.03 4.40 -6.14
CA VAL A 97 1.70 3.23 -5.33
C VAL A 97 1.30 3.66 -3.92
N SER A 98 2.07 4.53 -3.26
CA SER A 98 1.74 5.05 -1.92
C SER A 98 0.43 5.82 -1.89
N ILE A 99 0.18 6.70 -2.87
CA ILE A 99 -1.06 7.47 -2.92
C ILE A 99 -2.24 6.54 -3.22
N ALA A 100 -2.07 5.60 -4.14
CA ALA A 100 -3.11 4.66 -4.53
C ALA A 100 -3.44 3.64 -3.43
N SER A 101 -2.44 3.18 -2.68
CA SER A 101 -2.62 2.27 -1.55
C SER A 101 -3.40 2.97 -0.44
N ILE A 102 -2.96 4.16 -0.03
CA ILE A 102 -3.60 4.92 1.05
C ILE A 102 -5.00 5.41 0.67
N ALA A 103 -5.24 5.77 -0.60
CA ALA A 103 -6.58 6.13 -1.07
C ALA A 103 -7.64 5.02 -0.86
N ARG A 104 -7.21 3.76 -0.78
CA ARG A 104 -8.09 2.60 -0.53
C ARG A 104 -8.28 2.29 0.95
N MET A 105 -7.41 2.83 1.80
CA MET A 105 -7.47 2.55 3.24
C MET A 105 -8.71 3.19 3.86
N PRO A 106 -9.41 2.48 4.75
CA PRO A 106 -10.24 3.12 5.77
C PRO A 106 -9.38 4.04 6.65
N PRO A 107 -9.89 5.22 7.06
CA PRO A 107 -9.18 6.12 7.98
C PRO A 107 -8.66 5.46 9.25
N GLU A 108 -9.37 4.45 9.76
CA GLU A 108 -9.05 3.74 11.00
C GLU A 108 -7.87 2.78 10.86
N LEU A 109 -7.51 2.40 9.63
CA LEU A 109 -6.36 1.54 9.34
C LEU A 109 -5.12 2.35 8.97
N PHE A 110 -5.20 3.68 8.89
CA PHE A 110 -4.03 4.52 8.64
C PHE A 110 -3.24 4.68 9.95
N ASP A 111 -2.12 3.95 10.05
CA ASP A 111 -1.35 3.75 11.28
C ASP A 111 0.09 4.28 11.21
N GLU A 112 0.39 5.15 10.25
CA GLU A 112 1.64 5.91 10.17
C GLU A 112 1.39 7.41 10.12
N LYS A 113 2.44 8.21 10.35
CA LYS A 113 2.40 9.67 10.25
C LYS A 113 2.99 10.19 8.93
N CYS A 114 3.10 9.35 7.92
CA CYS A 114 3.70 9.70 6.63
C CYS A 114 2.92 9.10 5.44
N ILE A 115 3.21 9.59 4.24
CA ILE A 115 2.86 8.94 2.97
C ILE A 115 4.20 8.56 2.33
N PRO A 116 4.57 7.27 2.28
CA PRO A 116 5.88 6.83 1.78
C PRO A 116 6.23 7.47 0.43
N TYR A 117 7.45 7.97 0.28
CA TYR A 117 7.97 8.64 -0.94
C TYR A 117 7.28 9.96 -1.33
N VAL A 118 6.31 10.44 -0.56
CA VAL A 118 5.52 11.64 -0.86
C VAL A 118 5.68 12.66 0.25
N ILE A 119 5.29 12.35 1.49
CA ILE A 119 5.29 13.26 2.63
C ILE A 119 5.86 12.52 3.84
N ASP A 120 6.90 13.09 4.46
CA ASP A 120 7.58 12.46 5.59
C ASP A 120 6.85 12.67 6.93
N GLU A 121 6.09 13.76 7.05
CA GLU A 121 5.35 14.11 8.26
C GLU A 121 3.98 14.72 7.93
N ILE A 122 2.93 14.13 8.49
CA ILE A 122 1.54 14.57 8.35
C ILE A 122 1.14 15.37 9.60
N PRO A 123 0.52 16.55 9.44
CA PRO A 123 -0.09 17.27 10.55
C PRO A 123 -1.14 16.42 11.28
N GLU A 124 -1.07 16.36 12.60
CA GLU A 124 -1.94 15.49 13.42
C GLU A 124 -3.44 15.72 13.16
N ASN A 125 -3.84 16.96 12.88
CA ASN A 125 -5.23 17.32 12.58
C ASN A 125 -5.72 16.80 11.22
N LEU A 126 -4.83 16.24 10.39
CA LEU A 126 -5.12 15.71 9.07
C LEU A 126 -5.01 14.18 8.97
N GLU A 127 -4.44 13.48 9.95
CA GLU A 127 -4.18 12.02 9.89
C GLU A 127 -5.39 11.22 9.39
N ARG A 128 -6.57 11.44 9.96
CA ARG A 128 -7.82 10.76 9.56
C ARG A 128 -8.35 11.14 8.17
N LYS A 129 -7.91 12.28 7.62
CA LYS A 129 -8.31 12.76 6.29
C LYS A 129 -7.38 12.26 5.19
N ILE A 130 -6.22 11.69 5.53
CA ILE A 130 -5.21 11.32 4.54
C ILE A 130 -5.73 10.37 3.46
N PRO A 131 -6.47 9.28 3.77
CA PRO A 131 -7.06 8.45 2.72
C PRO A 131 -7.98 9.22 1.77
N GLU A 132 -8.78 10.15 2.28
CA GLU A 132 -9.64 11.00 1.46
C GLU A 132 -8.83 11.96 0.58
N LEU A 133 -7.80 12.62 1.13
CA LEU A 133 -6.92 13.50 0.38
C LEU A 133 -6.17 12.76 -0.73
N CYS A 134 -5.71 11.53 -0.46
CA CYS A 134 -5.13 10.65 -1.47
C CYS A 134 -6.14 10.31 -2.57
N ARG A 135 -7.41 10.01 -2.24
CA ARG A 135 -8.48 9.81 -3.24
C ARG A 135 -8.67 11.06 -4.10
N MET A 136 -8.74 12.24 -3.49
CA MET A 136 -8.85 13.51 -4.21
C MET A 136 -7.68 13.73 -5.17
N ALA A 137 -6.45 13.38 -4.76
CA ALA A 137 -5.27 13.49 -5.61
C ALA A 137 -5.36 12.55 -6.84
N LEU A 138 -5.87 11.32 -6.67
CA LEU A 138 -6.06 10.40 -7.80
C LEU A 138 -7.17 10.86 -8.75
N GLU A 139 -8.24 11.48 -8.24
CA GLU A 139 -9.26 12.10 -9.07
C GLU A 139 -8.70 13.28 -9.87
N TYR A 140 -7.94 14.16 -9.21
CA TYR A 140 -7.21 15.25 -9.87
C TYR A 140 -6.26 14.73 -10.97
N ARG A 141 -5.62 13.57 -10.73
CA ARG A 141 -4.72 12.92 -11.69
C ARG A 141 -5.38 12.62 -13.04
N LYS A 142 -6.69 12.36 -13.07
CA LYS A 142 -7.43 12.07 -14.32
C LYS A 142 -7.33 13.21 -15.34
N HIS A 143 -7.14 14.44 -14.86
CA HIS A 143 -7.06 15.64 -15.69
C HIS A 143 -5.65 16.26 -15.71
N ARG A 144 -4.87 16.13 -14.62
CA ARG A 144 -3.55 16.78 -14.49
C ARG A 144 -2.50 15.84 -13.90
N ARG A 145 -1.28 15.86 -14.46
CA ARG A 145 -0.21 14.93 -14.06
C ARG A 145 0.53 15.33 -12.78
N ASP A 146 0.30 16.51 -12.23
CA ASP A 146 0.98 17.09 -11.06
C ASP A 146 0.25 16.81 -9.73
N TYR A 147 -0.55 15.75 -9.67
CA TYR A 147 -1.33 15.34 -8.49
C TYR A 147 -0.52 15.17 -7.20
N VAL A 148 0.75 14.77 -7.29
CA VAL A 148 1.65 14.70 -6.13
C VAL A 148 1.90 16.09 -5.54
N LYS A 149 2.13 17.10 -6.40
CA LYS A 149 2.30 18.49 -5.95
C LYS A 149 1.00 19.05 -5.38
N PHE A 150 -0.13 18.72 -6.01
CA PHE A 150 -1.47 19.07 -5.51
C PHE A 150 -1.70 18.51 -4.10
N LEU A 151 -1.44 17.22 -3.88
CA LEU A 151 -1.57 16.58 -2.57
C LEU A 151 -0.68 17.25 -1.52
N LYS A 152 0.60 17.49 -1.85
CA LYS A 152 1.55 18.18 -0.97
C LYS A 152 1.05 19.55 -0.53
N ARG A 153 0.54 20.36 -1.46
CA ARG A 153 0.00 21.70 -1.16
C ARG A 153 -1.20 21.67 -0.22
N ILE A 154 -2.09 20.70 -0.41
CA ILE A 154 -3.28 20.57 0.46
C ILE A 154 -2.87 20.19 1.88
N ILE A 155 -1.88 19.29 2.02
CA ILE A 155 -1.42 18.82 3.33
C ILE A 155 -0.53 19.88 4.02
N SER A 156 0.34 20.58 3.28
CA SER A 156 1.19 21.65 3.84
C SER A 156 0.43 22.95 4.12
N GLY A 157 -0.78 23.11 3.59
CA GLY A 157 -1.54 24.36 3.71
C GLY A 157 -1.05 25.48 2.78
N ASP A 158 -0.10 25.21 1.87
CA ASP A 158 0.39 26.19 0.89
C ASP A 158 -0.66 26.46 -0.18
N ARG A 159 -1.46 27.51 0.05
CA ARG A 159 -2.29 28.16 -0.97
C ARG A 159 -1.46 29.23 -1.68
N SER A 160 -0.66 28.81 -2.65
CA SER A 160 -0.04 29.72 -3.64
C SER A 160 -0.80 29.68 -4.95
#